data_AF-H9V0V5-F1
#
_entry.id   AF-H9V0V5-F1
#
_cell.length_a   1.000
_cell.length_b   1.000
_cell.length_c   1.000
_cell.angle_alpha   90.00
_cell.angle_beta   90.00
_cell.angle_gamma   90.00
#
_symmetry.space_group_name_H-M   'P 1'
#
loop_
_entity.id
_entity.type
_entity.pdbx_description
1 polymer ?
#
loop_
_entity_poly.entity_id
_entity_poly.type
_entity_poly.pdbx_seq_one_letter_code
_entity_poly.pdbx_strand_id
1 'polypeptide(L)'
;ILKVAASPAALAERNDGSAEVIRHALFGYFSQKTGFLVYVEDSHLTRIEYTGNDAVYWETTIETTIDNYKPVDGVMIAHSGRSVVTVFKFGGQLGMTSTKTRIEETWTIEEIVFNVPGLSMDFFIPPAEIRKGSASGDPPELTSGKFGN
;
A
#
# COMPACT_ATOMS: atom_id res chain seq x y z
N ILE A 1 10.01 12.94 -12.94
CA ILE A 1 10.05 12.10 -11.72
C ILE A 1 9.20 12.80 -10.69
N LEU A 2 8.28 12.08 -10.05
CA LEU A 2 7.45 12.60 -8.96
C LEU A 2 7.92 11.95 -7.66
N LYS A 3 8.14 12.75 -6.60
CA LYS A 3 8.45 12.25 -5.27
C LYS A 3 7.30 12.60 -4.33
N VAL A 4 6.82 11.62 -3.59
CA VAL A 4 5.83 11.80 -2.52
C VAL A 4 6.44 11.24 -1.24
N ALA A 5 6.35 11.98 -0.14
CA ALA A 5 6.80 11.53 1.17
C ALA A 5 5.65 11.70 2.15
N ALA A 6 5.50 10.73 3.06
CA ALA A 6 4.51 10.82 4.12
C ALA A 6 4.84 11.99 5.06
N SER A 7 3.80 12.67 5.55
CA SER A 7 3.96 13.72 6.56
C SER A 7 4.31 13.10 7.91
N PRO A 8 4.92 13.85 8.84
CA PRO A 8 5.19 13.36 10.19
C PRO A 8 3.94 12.85 10.91
N ALA A 9 2.79 13.51 10.73
CA ALA A 9 1.52 13.07 11.30
C ALA A 9 1.06 11.71 10.75
N ALA A 10 1.13 11.53 9.42
CA ALA A 10 0.76 10.27 8.78
C ALA A 10 1.73 9.11 9.12
N LEU A 11 2.99 9.42 9.44
CA LEU A 11 3.95 8.44 9.94
C LEU A 11 3.63 8.04 11.38
N ALA A 12 3.34 9.01 12.25
CA ALA A 12 3.04 8.76 13.66
C ALA A 12 1.77 7.91 13.86
N GLU A 13 0.75 8.06 13.00
CA GLU A 13 -0.46 7.22 12.99
C GLU A 13 -0.18 5.73 12.75
N ARG A 14 1.00 5.38 12.20
CA ARG A 14 1.40 4.00 11.89
C ARG A 14 2.36 3.40 12.92
N ASN A 15 2.70 4.15 13.96
CA ASN A 15 3.51 3.62 15.05
C ASN A 15 2.68 2.64 15.88
N ASP A 16 3.27 1.51 16.26
CA ASP A 16 2.62 0.49 17.09
C ASP A 16 3.60 -0.11 18.09
N GLY A 17 3.26 -0.06 19.37
CA GLY A 17 4.10 -0.55 20.46
C GLY A 17 5.51 0.03 20.42
N SER A 18 6.51 -0.82 20.15
CA SER A 18 7.92 -0.43 20.05
C SER A 18 8.39 -0.12 18.61
N ALA A 19 7.48 -0.18 17.63
CA ALA A 19 7.76 0.11 16.23
C ALA A 19 7.40 1.56 15.87
N GLU A 20 8.39 2.28 15.36
CA GLU A 20 8.30 3.66 14.89
C GLU A 20 8.57 3.71 13.38
N VAL A 21 7.65 4.27 12.60
CA VAL A 21 7.86 4.50 11.17
C VAL A 21 8.57 5.83 10.97
N ILE A 22 9.86 5.79 10.63
CA ILE A 22 10.71 6.97 10.50
C ILE A 22 10.49 7.66 9.15
N ARG A 23 10.33 6.87 8.09
CA ARG A 23 10.26 7.39 6.72
C ARG A 23 9.43 6.48 5.84
N HIS A 24 8.61 7.10 5.01
CA HIS A 24 7.97 6.44 3.88
C HIS A 24 7.99 7.45 2.71
N ALA A 25 8.62 7.06 1.61
CA ALA A 25 8.71 7.87 0.41
C ALA A 25 8.57 7.01 -0.85
N LEU A 26 7.83 7.55 -1.81
CA LEU A 26 7.57 6.92 -3.09
C LEU A 26 8.08 7.82 -4.23
N PHE A 27 8.71 7.21 -5.22
CA PHE A 27 9.21 7.86 -6.43
C PHE A 27 8.54 7.24 -7.65
N GLY A 28 7.77 8.06 -8.38
CA GLY A 28 7.13 7.68 -9.64
C GLY A 28 7.91 8.18 -10.85
N TYR A 29 8.17 7.28 -11.79
CA TYR A 29 8.86 7.55 -13.04
C TYR A 29 7.89 7.38 -14.19
N PHE A 30 7.71 8.46 -14.95
CA PHE A 30 6.71 8.53 -16.02
C PHE A 30 7.38 8.65 -17.38
N SER A 31 6.84 7.95 -18.36
CA SER A 31 7.20 8.10 -19.77
C SER A 31 6.88 9.53 -20.23
N GLN A 32 7.87 10.24 -20.75
CA GLN A 32 7.64 11.58 -21.31
C GLN A 32 6.78 11.54 -22.58
N LYS A 33 6.77 10.41 -23.30
CA LYS A 33 6.01 10.24 -24.54
C LYS A 33 4.53 9.96 -24.29
N THR A 34 4.23 9.10 -23.31
CA THR A 34 2.87 8.60 -23.07
C THR A 34 2.24 9.13 -21.79
N GLY A 35 3.04 9.69 -20.87
CA GLY A 35 2.60 10.08 -19.54
C GLY A 35 2.35 8.92 -18.58
N PHE A 36 2.54 7.66 -19.00
CA PHE A 36 2.30 6.49 -18.14
C PHE A 36 3.41 6.27 -17.13
N LEU A 37 3.05 5.75 -15.97
CA LEU A 37 3.98 5.33 -14.93
C LEU A 37 4.67 4.03 -15.39
N VAL A 38 5.99 4.05 -15.53
CA VAL A 38 6.78 2.92 -16.04
C VAL A 38 7.61 2.25 -14.94
N TYR A 39 7.89 2.99 -13.88
CA TYR A 39 8.63 2.48 -12.74
C TYR A 39 8.24 3.22 -11.46
N VAL A 40 8.17 2.48 -10.36
CA VAL A 40 7.92 3.00 -9.02
C VAL A 40 8.98 2.45 -8.08
N GLU A 41 9.51 3.32 -7.24
CA GLU A 41 10.31 2.94 -6.08
C GLU A 41 9.57 3.38 -4.82
N ASP A 42 9.28 2.46 -3.92
CA ASP A 42 8.69 2.70 -2.62
C ASP A 42 9.69 2.32 -1.53
N SER A 43 9.94 3.20 -0.58
CA SER A 43 10.96 3.03 0.45
C SER A 43 10.43 3.38 1.85
N HIS A 44 10.44 2.38 2.73
CA HIS A 44 9.96 2.43 4.10
C HIS A 44 11.11 2.17 5.07
N LEU A 45 11.27 3.01 6.09
CA LEU A 45 12.21 2.80 7.19
C LEU A 45 11.45 2.76 8.51
N THR A 46 11.55 1.63 9.20
CA THR A 46 10.97 1.41 10.52
C THR A 46 12.08 1.14 11.53
N ARG A 47 11.95 1.74 12.70
CA ARG A 47 12.81 1.48 13.86
C ARG A 47 12.01 0.70 14.89
N ILE A 48 12.62 -0.33 15.44
CA ILE A 48 12.04 -1.16 16.50
C ILE A 48 12.96 -1.05 17.71
N GLU A 49 12.46 -0.50 18.80
CA GLU A 49 13.17 -0.45 20.08
C GLU A 49 13.02 -1.78 20.84
N TYR A 50 14.11 -2.23 21.45
CA TYR A 50 14.12 -3.30 22.46
C TYR A 50 14.45 -2.72 23.85
N THR A 51 14.30 -3.53 24.89
CA THR A 51 14.63 -3.12 26.27
C THR A 51 16.10 -2.72 26.39
N GLY A 52 16.38 -1.47 26.79
CA GLY A 52 17.72 -1.02 27.13
C GLY A 52 18.52 -0.38 26.00
N ASN A 53 17.94 0.61 25.31
CA ASN A 53 18.61 1.49 24.33
C ASN A 53 19.14 0.82 23.06
N ASP A 54 18.79 -0.45 22.81
CA ASP A 54 19.11 -1.12 21.56
C ASP A 54 17.96 -1.00 20.56
N ALA A 55 18.28 -0.57 19.34
CA ALA A 55 17.31 -0.35 18.27
C ALA A 55 17.74 -1.09 17.00
N VAL A 56 16.76 -1.73 16.37
CA VAL A 56 16.90 -2.40 15.09
C VAL A 56 16.12 -1.62 14.04
N TYR A 57 16.75 -1.40 12.90
CA TYR A 57 16.16 -0.72 11.76
C TYR A 57 15.83 -1.73 10.68
N TRP A 58 14.68 -1.53 10.06
CA TRP A 58 14.21 -2.28 8.90
C TRP A 58 13.93 -1.30 7.78
N GLU A 59 14.70 -1.38 6.71
CA GLU A 59 14.42 -0.69 5.46
C GLU A 59 13.80 -1.67 4.47
N THR A 60 12.61 -1.36 3.98
CA THR A 60 11.98 -2.09 2.87
C THR A 60 11.96 -1.18 1.66
N THR A 61 12.58 -1.62 0.58
CA THR A 61 12.54 -0.96 -0.73
C THR A 61 11.83 -1.87 -1.71
N ILE A 62 10.78 -1.37 -2.36
CA ILE A 62 10.00 -2.06 -3.37
C ILE A 62 10.21 -1.33 -4.69
N GLU A 63 10.75 -2.02 -5.67
CA GLU A 63 10.99 -1.50 -7.01
C GLU A 63 10.06 -2.22 -7.98
N THR A 64 9.15 -1.50 -8.61
CA THR A 64 8.18 -2.08 -9.54
C THR A 64 8.32 -1.48 -10.92
N THR A 65 8.65 -2.29 -11.91
CA THR A 65 8.50 -1.94 -13.34
C THR A 65 7.09 -2.29 -13.80
N ILE A 66 6.45 -1.35 -14.52
CA ILE A 66 5.05 -1.46 -14.93
C ILE A 66 4.99 -1.46 -16.46
N ASP A 67 4.26 -2.40 -17.02
CA ASP A 67 4.19 -2.61 -18.47
C ASP A 67 2.78 -3.02 -18.95
N ASN A 68 2.65 -3.20 -20.26
CA ASN A 68 1.46 -3.74 -20.91
C ASN A 68 0.20 -2.92 -20.62
N TYR A 69 0.31 -1.61 -20.79
CA TYR A 69 -0.82 -0.70 -20.71
C TYR A 69 -1.80 -0.97 -21.86
N LYS A 70 -3.04 -1.32 -21.52
CA LYS A 70 -4.14 -1.53 -22.48
C LYS A 70 -5.36 -0.70 -22.09
N PRO A 71 -6.16 -0.24 -23.06
CA PRO A 71 -7.43 0.42 -22.76
C PRO A 71 -8.44 -0.58 -22.20
N VAL A 72 -9.01 -0.26 -21.05
CA VAL A 72 -10.15 -0.95 -20.43
C VAL A 72 -11.19 0.13 -20.12
N ASP A 73 -12.36 0.07 -20.75
CA ASP A 73 -13.42 1.08 -20.65
C ASP A 73 -12.94 2.54 -20.82
N GLY A 74 -12.00 2.75 -21.75
CA GLY A 74 -11.45 4.08 -22.05
C GLY A 74 -10.32 4.54 -21.12
N VAL A 75 -9.93 3.73 -20.12
CA VAL A 75 -8.81 4.01 -19.20
C VAL A 75 -7.62 3.11 -19.53
N MET A 76 -6.41 3.68 -19.58
CA MET A 76 -5.19 2.90 -19.81
C MET A 76 -4.74 2.23 -18.51
N ILE A 77 -4.82 0.90 -18.45
CA ILE A 77 -4.48 0.10 -17.26
C ILE A 77 -3.31 -0.83 -17.57
N ALA A 78 -2.33 -0.89 -16.67
CA ALA A 78 -1.21 -1.82 -16.77
C ALA A 78 -1.68 -3.25 -16.47
N HIS A 79 -1.34 -4.19 -17.36
CA HIS A 79 -1.70 -5.59 -17.23
C HIS A 79 -0.54 -6.48 -16.81
N SER A 80 0.67 -5.95 -16.65
CA SER A 80 1.78 -6.73 -16.14
C SER A 80 2.86 -5.87 -15.54
N GLY A 81 3.73 -6.49 -14.76
CA GLY A 81 4.91 -5.85 -14.23
C GLY A 81 5.79 -6.81 -13.47
N ARG A 82 6.84 -6.25 -12.88
CA ARG A 82 7.78 -6.98 -12.04
C ARG A 82 8.09 -6.13 -10.82
N SER A 83 7.87 -6.70 -9.65
CA SER A 83 8.15 -6.09 -8.36
C SER A 83 9.33 -6.80 -7.72
N VAL A 84 10.23 -6.02 -7.14
CA VAL A 84 11.41 -6.49 -6.45
C VAL A 84 11.39 -5.86 -5.07
N VAL A 85 11.26 -6.70 -4.04
CA VAL A 85 11.26 -6.28 -2.65
C VAL A 85 12.61 -6.58 -2.04
N THR A 86 13.24 -5.57 -1.45
CA THR A 86 14.46 -5.71 -0.67
C THR A 86 14.18 -5.29 0.75
N VAL A 87 14.32 -6.23 1.70
CA VAL A 87 14.21 -5.98 3.12
C VAL A 87 15.61 -6.00 3.73
N PHE A 88 16.04 -4.90 4.31
CA PHE A 88 17.36 -4.72 4.91
C PHE A 88 17.23 -4.40 6.40
N LYS A 89 17.72 -5.31 7.24
CA LYS A 89 17.79 -5.18 8.69
C LYS A 89 19.19 -4.73 9.10
N PHE A 90 19.31 -3.70 9.94
CA PHE A 90 20.58 -3.21 10.48
C PHE A 90 20.41 -2.59 11.88
N GLY A 91 21.51 -2.28 12.58
CA GLY A 91 21.48 -1.87 14.00
C GLY A 91 21.63 -3.05 14.98
N GLY A 92 21.42 -2.82 16.28
CA GLY A 92 21.59 -3.85 17.32
C GLY A 92 22.84 -3.68 18.20
N GLN A 93 22.84 -4.33 19.37
CA GLN A 93 23.73 -4.14 20.53
C GLN A 93 25.23 -4.26 20.25
N LEU A 94 25.63 -4.83 19.10
CA LEU A 94 27.03 -5.04 18.70
C LEU A 94 27.28 -4.79 17.20
N GLY A 95 26.34 -4.21 16.43
CA GLY A 95 26.58 -3.83 15.02
C GLY A 95 26.94 -4.95 14.04
N MET A 96 26.81 -6.24 14.42
CA MET A 96 27.48 -7.34 13.71
C MET A 96 26.62 -8.22 12.80
N THR A 97 25.30 -8.02 12.66
CA THR A 97 24.53 -8.83 11.69
C THR A 97 23.48 -7.99 10.98
N SER A 98 23.89 -7.28 9.94
CA SER A 98 22.91 -6.81 8.95
C SER A 98 22.39 -8.00 8.15
N THR A 99 21.09 -8.09 7.94
CA THR A 99 20.48 -9.13 7.10
C THR A 99 19.79 -8.46 5.93
N LYS A 100 20.00 -8.99 4.72
CA LYS A 100 19.33 -8.51 3.51
C LYS A 100 18.59 -9.66 2.87
N THR A 101 17.28 -9.51 2.69
CA THR A 101 16.43 -10.45 1.98
C THR A 101 15.90 -9.78 0.74
N ARG A 102 15.91 -10.49 -0.39
CA ARG A 102 15.39 -10.01 -1.66
C ARG A 102 14.36 -11.00 -2.18
N ILE A 103 13.21 -10.49 -2.61
CA ILE A 103 12.09 -11.24 -3.16
C ILE A 103 11.77 -10.60 -4.51
N GLU A 104 11.54 -11.43 -5.53
CA GLU A 104 11.18 -10.97 -6.88
C GLU A 104 9.86 -11.61 -7.30
N GLU A 105 8.95 -10.81 -7.82
CA GLU A 105 7.63 -11.21 -8.29
C GLU A 105 7.40 -10.64 -9.69
N THR A 106 6.97 -11.49 -10.62
CA THR A 106 6.41 -11.04 -11.90
C THR A 106 4.91 -11.26 -11.85
N TRP A 107 4.14 -10.22 -12.14
CA TRP A 107 2.69 -10.27 -12.08
C TRP A 107 2.07 -9.97 -13.45
N THR A 108 0.95 -10.63 -13.72
CA THR A 108 0.12 -10.43 -14.91
C THR A 108 -1.33 -10.38 -14.46
N ILE A 109 -2.10 -9.48 -15.04
CA ILE A 109 -3.55 -9.33 -14.86
C ILE A 109 -4.21 -9.70 -16.17
N GLU A 110 -5.02 -10.75 -16.16
CA GLU A 110 -5.69 -11.26 -17.36
C GLU A 110 -6.97 -10.50 -17.68
N GLU A 111 -7.79 -10.27 -16.65
CA GLU A 111 -9.11 -9.65 -16.79
C GLU A 111 -9.28 -8.48 -15.83
N ILE A 112 -9.82 -7.38 -16.35
CA ILE A 112 -10.13 -6.17 -15.59
C ILE A 112 -11.54 -5.76 -15.97
N VAL A 113 -12.39 -5.59 -14.96
CA VAL A 113 -13.79 -5.19 -15.14
C VAL A 113 -14.11 -4.10 -14.12
N PHE A 114 -14.76 -3.03 -14.57
CA PHE A 114 -15.25 -1.98 -13.70
C PHE A 114 -16.72 -2.22 -13.32
N ASN A 115 -17.12 -1.73 -12.15
CA ASN A 115 -18.51 -1.72 -11.70
C ASN A 115 -19.19 -3.11 -11.74
N VAL A 116 -18.46 -4.14 -11.29
CA VAL A 116 -18.91 -5.54 -11.31
C VAL A 116 -20.29 -5.68 -10.64
N PRO A 117 -21.36 -6.03 -11.39
CA PRO A 117 -22.69 -6.16 -10.83
C PRO A 117 -22.76 -7.28 -9.79
N GLY A 118 -23.43 -7.03 -8.67
CA GLY A 118 -23.59 -8.01 -7.59
C GLY A 118 -22.43 -8.09 -6.59
N LEU A 119 -21.37 -7.29 -6.77
CA LEU A 119 -20.30 -7.15 -5.78
C LEU A 119 -20.78 -6.26 -4.61
N SER A 120 -21.15 -6.86 -3.48
CA SER A 120 -21.57 -6.15 -2.26
C SER A 120 -20.39 -5.87 -1.31
N MET A 121 -20.65 -5.08 -0.26
CA MET A 121 -19.66 -4.83 0.80
C MET A 121 -19.26 -6.09 1.58
N ASP A 122 -20.05 -7.17 1.50
CA ASP A 122 -19.78 -8.43 2.20
C ASP A 122 -18.57 -9.18 1.60
N PHE A 123 -18.15 -8.82 0.39
CA PHE A 123 -16.95 -9.36 -0.26
C PHE A 123 -15.66 -8.68 0.17
N PHE A 124 -15.74 -7.63 1.00
CA PHE A 124 -14.58 -6.89 1.48
C PHE A 124 -14.36 -7.13 2.97
N ILE A 125 -13.17 -7.62 3.31
CA ILE A 125 -12.77 -7.83 4.70
C ILE A 125 -12.10 -6.54 5.18
N PRO A 126 -12.62 -5.87 6.23
CA PRO A 126 -11.97 -4.69 6.77
C PRO A 126 -10.62 -5.07 7.41
N PRO A 127 -9.63 -4.17 7.44
CA PRO A 127 -8.42 -4.35 8.23
C PRO A 127 -8.77 -4.74 9.67
N ALA A 128 -8.00 -5.66 10.26
CA ALA A 128 -8.30 -6.25 11.58
C ALA A 128 -8.43 -5.19 12.71
N GLU A 129 -7.83 -4.03 12.53
CA GLU A 129 -7.84 -2.89 13.45
C GLU A 129 -9.17 -2.10 13.42
N ILE A 130 -9.97 -2.23 12.36
CA ILE A 130 -11.31 -1.61 12.24
C ILE A 130 -12.36 -2.60 12.75
N ARG A 131 -12.21 -3.07 13.99
CA ARG A 131 -13.31 -3.76 14.65
C ARG A 131 -14.31 -2.69 15.10
N LYS A 132 -15.42 -2.55 14.37
CA LYS A 132 -16.52 -1.63 14.67
C LYS A 132 -16.74 -1.55 16.18
N GLY A 133 -16.36 -0.41 16.78
CA GLY A 133 -16.96 -0.01 18.05
C GLY A 133 -18.47 -0.10 17.86
N SER A 134 -19.13 -0.80 18.76
CA SER A 134 -20.56 -1.14 18.70
C SER A 134 -21.43 0.03 18.25
N ALA A 135 -21.80 0.06 16.98
CA ALA A 135 -22.91 0.85 16.48
C ALA A 135 -24.10 -0.10 16.34
N SER A 136 -24.73 -0.41 17.47
CA SER A 136 -26.15 -0.74 17.48
C SER A 136 -26.91 0.52 17.06
N GLY A 137 -27.23 0.62 15.78
CA GLY A 137 -28.08 1.67 15.25
C GLY A 137 -28.55 1.19 13.89
N ASP A 138 -29.83 0.84 13.82
CA ASP A 138 -30.49 0.34 12.63
C ASP A 138 -30.22 1.24 11.40
N PRO A 139 -30.13 0.65 10.19
CA PRO A 139 -30.05 1.44 8.96
C PRO A 139 -31.32 2.30 8.81
N PRO A 140 -31.23 3.55 8.32
CA PRO A 140 -32.40 4.40 8.15
C PRO A 140 -33.32 3.81 7.09
N GLU A 141 -34.56 3.55 7.50
CA GLU A 141 -35.64 3.05 6.65
C GLU A 141 -35.96 4.09 5.56
N LEU A 142 -35.63 3.77 4.30
CA LEU A 142 -36.03 4.54 3.14
C LEU A 142 -37.55 4.37 2.94
N THR A 143 -38.34 5.31 3.46
CA THR A 143 -39.78 5.35 3.19
C THR A 143 -40.03 5.59 1.70
N SER A 144 -40.66 4.61 1.05
CA SER A 144 -41.10 4.70 -0.34
C SER A 144 -42.18 5.78 -0.49
N GLY A 145 -41.82 6.88 -1.15
CA GLY A 145 -42.77 7.89 -1.59
C GLY A 145 -43.69 7.30 -2.67
N LYS A 146 -44.98 7.14 -2.32
CA LYS A 146 -46.04 6.81 -3.29
C LYS A 146 -46.25 8.01 -4.20
N PHE A 147 -46.03 7.82 -5.50
CA PHE A 147 -46.62 8.70 -6.52
C PHE A 147 -48.09 8.30 -6.68
N GLY A 148 -49.00 9.20 -6.29
CA GLY A 148 -50.42 9.13 -6.61
C GLY A 148 -50.68 9.67 -8.01
N ASN A 149 -51.73 9.13 -8.63
CA ASN A 149 -52.23 9.40 -9.99
C ASN A 149 -52.37 10.87 -10.37
#